data_AF-A0A2P4QWG0-F1
#
_entry.id   AF-A0A2P4QWG0-F1
#
_cell.length_a   1.000
_cell.length_b   1.000
_cell.length_c   1.000
_cell.angle_alpha   90.00
_cell.angle_beta   90.00
_cell.angle_gamma   90.00
#
_symmetry.space_group_name_H-M   'P 1'
#
loop_
_entity.id
_entity.type
_entity.pdbx_description
1 polymer ?
#
loop_
_entity_poly.entity_id
_entity_poly.type
_entity_poly.pdbx_seq_one_letter_code
_entity_poly.pdbx_strand_id
1 'polypeptide(L)' 'SFVIDPNDKIYTNEEVFTEIELDEIRKYKLKPIPQMPQDLLTYLNSFRVSDISGLRDAIFKSQQWDSPYNRQTHFDHDWI' A
#
# COMPACT_ATOMS: atom_id res chain seq x y z
N SER A 1 -7.61 -1.57 -18.07
CA SER A 1 -7.19 -2.90 -17.56
C SER A 1 -8.27 -3.45 -16.67
N PHE A 2 -8.59 -4.75 -16.78
CA PHE A 2 -9.54 -5.43 -15.91
C PHE A 2 -8.75 -6.06 -14.75
N VAL A 3 -9.13 -5.76 -13.50
CA VAL A 3 -8.47 -6.26 -12.29
C VAL A 3 -9.51 -7.04 -11.51
N ILE A 4 -9.18 -8.28 -11.15
CA ILE A 4 -10.05 -9.20 -10.41
C ILE A 4 -9.35 -9.49 -9.09
N ASP A 5 -10.09 -9.46 -7.97
CA ASP A 5 -9.64 -10.03 -6.71
C ASP A 5 -10.16 -11.48 -6.58
N PRO A 6 -9.34 -12.51 -6.82
CA PRO A 6 -9.81 -13.90 -6.79
C PRO A 6 -10.15 -14.42 -5.37
N ASN A 7 -10.10 -13.57 -4.35
CA ASN A 7 -10.52 -13.87 -2.98
C ASN A 7 -11.88 -13.26 -2.63
N ASP A 8 -12.46 -12.45 -3.52
CA ASP A 8 -13.80 -11.92 -3.30
C ASP A 8 -14.84 -13.04 -3.42
N LYS A 9 -15.68 -13.18 -2.38
CA LYS A 9 -16.71 -14.21 -2.32
C LYS A 9 -17.83 -13.96 -3.32
N ILE A 10 -17.95 -12.75 -3.87
CA ILE A 10 -18.98 -12.45 -4.88
C ILE A 10 -18.87 -13.39 -6.08
N TYR A 11 -17.66 -13.83 -6.44
CA TYR A 11 -17.43 -14.68 -7.60
C TYR A 11 -17.98 -16.10 -7.44
N THR A 12 -17.99 -16.64 -6.22
CA THR A 12 -18.59 -17.95 -5.92
C THR A 12 -20.08 -17.81 -5.59
N ASN A 13 -20.49 -16.72 -4.93
CA ASN A 13 -21.89 -16.45 -4.60
C ASN A 13 -22.77 -16.22 -5.84
N GLU A 14 -22.24 -15.52 -6.84
CA GLU A 14 -22.93 -15.23 -8.10
C GLU A 14 -22.63 -16.28 -9.18
N GLU A 15 -22.02 -17.41 -8.81
CA GLU A 15 -21.66 -18.53 -9.71
C GLU A 15 -20.84 -18.09 -10.95
N VAL A 16 -20.06 -17.02 -10.82
CA VAL A 16 -19.22 -16.48 -11.90
C VAL A 16 -18.03 -17.39 -12.16
N PHE A 17 -17.42 -17.92 -11.09
CA PHE A 17 -16.30 -18.85 -11.13
C PHE A 17 -16.47 -19.97 -10.12
N THR A 18 -15.95 -21.14 -10.46
CA THR A 18 -15.73 -22.24 -9.51
C THR A 18 -14.46 -21.99 -8.68
N GLU A 19 -14.35 -22.66 -7.53
CA GLU A 19 -13.15 -22.55 -6.69
C GLU A 19 -11.88 -23.06 -7.41
N ILE A 20 -12.03 -24.00 -8.35
CA ILE A 20 -10.93 -24.52 -9.17
C ILE A 20 -10.43 -23.43 -10.13
N GLU A 21 -11.34 -22.72 -10.80
CA GLU A 21 -11.00 -21.61 -11.69
C GLU A 21 -10.38 -20.44 -10.91
N LEU A 22 -10.89 -20.13 -9.71
CA LEU A 22 -10.28 -19.12 -8.84
C LEU A 22 -8.87 -19.51 -8.39
N ASP A 23 -8.63 -20.78 -8.08
CA ASP A 23 -7.29 -21.27 -7.73
C ASP A 23 -6.31 -21.17 -8.92
N GLU A 24 -6.77 -21.42 -10.14
CA GLU A 24 -5.97 -21.18 -11.36
C GLU A 24 -5.61 -19.70 -11.50
N ILE A 25 -6.60 -18.80 -11.36
CA ILE A 25 -6.39 -17.35 -11.44
C ILE A 25 -5.39 -16.86 -10.39
N ARG A 26 -5.47 -17.36 -9.14
CA ARG A 26 -4.52 -17.03 -8.07
C ARG A 26 -3.09 -17.38 -8.43
N LYS A 27 -2.87 -18.50 -9.13
CA LYS A 27 -1.52 -19.00 -9.47
C LYS A 27 -1.00 -18.47 -10.80
N TYR A 28 -1.89 -17.99 -11.67
CA TYR A 28 -1.53 -17.52 -12.99
C TYR A 28 -0.72 -16.22 -12.94
N LYS A 29 0.54 -16.28 -13.42
CA LYS A 29 1.45 -15.13 -13.53
C LYS A 29 1.52 -14.29 -12.25
N LEU A 30 1.67 -14.97 -11.12
CA LEU A 30 1.88 -14.35 -9.82
C LEU A 30 2.94 -13.26 -9.92
N LYS A 31 2.50 -12.01 -9.71
CA LYS A 31 3.43 -10.91 -9.50
C LYS A 31 3.85 -10.94 -8.04
N PRO A 32 5.15 -10.83 -7.73
CA PRO A 32 5.58 -10.70 -6.35
C PRO A 32 4.91 -9.46 -5.75
N ILE A 33 4.42 -9.60 -4.51
CA ILE A 33 3.96 -8.45 -3.75
C ILE A 33 5.16 -7.50 -3.60
N PRO A 34 5.03 -6.23 -4.00
CA PRO A 34 6.13 -5.29 -3.83
C PRO A 34 6.43 -5.15 -2.33
N GLN A 35 7.71 -5.20 -1.98
CA GLN A 35 8.13 -4.92 -0.62
C GLN A 35 8.03 -3.43 -0.36
N MET A 36 7.54 -3.05 0.82
CA MET A 36 7.53 -1.64 1.23
C MET A 36 8.98 -1.15 1.37
N PRO A 37 9.36 0.00 0.78
CA PRO A 37 10.67 0.60 1.01
C PRO A 37 10.93 0.82 2.50
N GLN A 38 12.14 0.53 2.96
CA GLN A 38 12.49 0.63 4.39
C GLN A 38 12.35 2.07 4.92
N ASP A 39 12.67 3.06 4.09
CA ASP A 39 12.56 4.47 4.44
C ASP A 39 11.09 4.87 4.64
N LEU A 40 10.20 4.40 3.76
CA LEU A 40 8.75 4.59 3.89
C LEU A 40 8.21 3.93 5.17
N LEU A 41 8.61 2.68 5.44
CA LEU A 41 8.24 1.99 6.67
C LEU A 41 8.74 2.75 7.92
N THR A 42 9.94 3.30 7.88
CA THR A 42 10.53 4.08 8.97
C THR A 42 9.75 5.38 9.19
N TYR A 43 9.39 6.07 8.11
CA TYR A 43 8.55 7.27 8.15
C TYR A 43 7.18 6.98 8.77
N LEU A 44 6.47 5.94 8.30
CA LEU A 44 5.17 5.56 8.84
C LEU A 44 5.23 5.19 10.33
N ASN A 45 6.31 4.52 10.75
CA ASN A 45 6.53 4.20 12.16
C ASN A 45 6.84 5.43 13.03
N SER A 46 7.26 6.56 12.45
CA SER A 46 7.51 7.79 13.22
C SER A 46 6.24 8.38 13.82
N PHE A 47 5.06 8.06 13.26
CA PHE A 47 3.75 8.45 13.80
C PHE A 47 3.26 7.55 14.93
N ARG A 48 3.97 6.44 15.22
CA ARG A 48 3.60 5.49 16.27
C ARG A 48 4.01 6.03 17.65
N VAL A 49 3.29 7.05 18.10
CA VAL A 49 3.47 7.73 19.40
C VAL A 49 2.33 7.43 20.37
N SER A 50 2.57 7.61 21.67
CA SER A 50 1.63 7.25 22.75
C SER A 50 0.58 8.32 23.08
N ASP A 51 0.76 9.55 22.61
CA ASP A 51 -0.10 10.68 22.95
C ASP A 51 -0.31 11.66 21.78
N ILE A 52 -1.32 12.52 21.92
CA ILE A 52 -1.75 13.46 20.88
C ILE A 52 -0.69 14.55 20.65
N SER A 53 0.10 14.92 21.66
CA SER A 53 1.14 15.95 21.51
C SER A 53 2.26 15.44 20.60
N GLY A 54 2.78 14.25 20.89
CA GLY A 54 3.79 13.61 20.07
C GLY A 54 3.31 13.33 18.65
N LEU A 55 2.02 13.06 18.47
CA LEU A 55 1.44 12.87 17.13
C LEU A 55 1.42 14.20 16.36
N ARG A 56 1.01 15.30 17.01
CA ARG A 56 1.06 16.63 16.38
C ARG A 56 2.48 16.99 15.99
N ASP A 57 3.45 16.76 16.88
CA ASP A 57 4.85 17.05 16.61
C ASP A 57 5.38 16.23 15.42
N ALA A 58 5.00 14.95 15.33
CA ALA A 58 5.37 14.09 14.20
C ALA A 58 4.75 14.55 12.87
N ILE A 59 3.47 14.95 12.87
CA ILE A 59 2.74 15.44 11.68
C ILE A 59 3.33 16.75 11.16
N PHE A 60 3.65 17.69 12.04
CA PHE A 60 4.17 19.00 11.64
C PHE A 60 5.69 19.04 11.46
N LYS A 61 6.37 17.91 11.62
CA LYS A 61 7.81 17.81 11.39
C LYS A 61 8.10 17.96 9.90
N SER A 62 8.84 19.00 9.55
CA SER A 62 9.29 19.21 8.17
C SER A 62 10.15 18.04 7.70
N GLN A 63 9.86 17.59 6.49
CA GLN A 63 10.53 16.48 5.83
C GLN A 63 11.54 17.01 4.81
N GLN A 64 12.56 16.20 4.51
CA GLN A 64 13.60 16.59 3.56
C GLN A 64 13.06 16.81 2.13
N TRP A 65 11.91 16.19 1.81
CA TRP A 65 11.26 16.33 0.51
C TRP A 65 10.30 17.52 0.41
N ASP A 66 10.03 18.23 1.51
CA ASP A 66 9.17 19.43 1.48
C ASP A 66 9.80 20.55 0.65
N SER A 67 11.13 20.69 0.71
CA SER A 67 11.88 21.64 -0.11
C SER A 67 13.39 21.34 -0.13
N PRO A 68 14.02 21.15 -1.31
CA PRO A 68 13.42 21.18 -2.64
C PRO A 68 12.76 19.84 -3.01
N TYR A 69 11.48 19.90 -3.42
CA TYR A 69 10.76 18.72 -3.91
C TYR A 69 11.28 18.27 -5.28
N ASN A 70 11.64 16.98 -5.40
CA ASN A 70 12.00 16.33 -6.66
C ASN A 70 11.02 15.19 -6.96
N ARG A 71 10.20 15.37 -7.98
CA ARG A 71 9.21 14.37 -8.41
C ARG A 71 9.81 13.01 -8.76
N GLN A 72 11.04 12.95 -9.26
CA GLN A 72 11.66 11.68 -9.65
C GLN A 72 12.03 10.81 -8.45
N THR A 73 12.24 11.43 -7.28
CA THR A 73 12.73 10.74 -6.08
C THR A 73 11.75 10.79 -4.92
N HIS A 74 10.81 11.75 -4.90
CA HIS A 74 9.86 11.95 -3.79
C HIS A 74 8.42 11.58 -4.14
N PHE A 75 8.16 11.01 -5.32
CA PHE A 75 6.81 10.63 -5.75
C PHE A 75 6.09 9.71 -4.75
N ASP A 76 6.82 8.78 -4.12
CA ASP A 76 6.24 7.86 -3.13
C ASP A 76 5.76 8.60 -1.86
N HIS A 77 6.27 9.81 -1.59
CA HIS A 77 5.87 10.65 -0.46
C HIS A 77 4.71 11.60 -0.78
N ASP A 78 4.32 11.72 -2.05
CA ASP A 78 3.27 12.63 -2.52
C ASP A 78 1.85 12.12 -2.20
N TRP A 79 1.72 10.81 -1.95
CA TRP A 79 0.45 10.11 -1.73
C TRP A 79 0.15 9.80 -0.27
N ILE A 80 1.06 10.18 0.64
CA ILE A 80 0.99 9.86 2.08
C ILE A 80 0.43 11.05 2.85
#